data_AF-A0A1Q9DRU8-F1
#
_entry.id   AF-A0A1Q9DRU8-F1
#
_cell.length_a   1.000
_cell.length_b   1.000
_cell.length_c   1.000
_cell.angle_alpha   90.00
_cell.angle_beta   90.00
_cell.angle_gamma   90.00
#
_symmetry.space_group_name_H-M   'P 1'
#
loop_
_entity.id
_entity.type
_entity.pdbx_description
1 polymer ?
#
loop_
_entity_poly.entity_id
_entity_poly.type
_entity_poly.pdbx_seq_one_letter_code
_entity_poly.pdbx_strand_id
1 'polypeptide(L)'
;MLANEDAPMVMSVRKMSGEEVAGLDAAELAALVESYGDSVLGLKRYLRHRLGVPRFRQQLTAQGESEPLRDDRKLTSYRARAELSVVILNWSLPTQEAY
;
A
#
# COMPACT_ATOMS: atom_id res chain seq x y z
N MET A 1 -11.32 -28.08 3.60
CA MET A 1 -11.25 -26.61 3.53
C MET A 1 -10.19 -26.29 2.51
N LEU A 2 -10.59 -26.04 1.27
CA LEU A 2 -9.64 -25.63 0.22
C LEU A 2 -9.34 -24.16 0.48
N ALA A 3 -8.10 -23.87 0.88
CA ALA A 3 -7.55 -22.54 0.70
C ALA A 3 -7.67 -22.25 -0.80
N ASN A 4 -8.44 -21.23 -1.17
CA ASN A 4 -8.46 -20.75 -2.55
C ASN A 4 -7.11 -20.05 -2.79
N GLU A 5 -6.09 -20.82 -3.15
CA GLU A 5 -4.71 -20.33 -3.36
C GLU A 5 -4.52 -19.57 -4.68
N ASP A 6 -5.61 -19.28 -5.41
CA ASP A 6 -5.61 -18.57 -6.70
C ASP A 6 -6.61 -17.40 -6.72
N ALA A 7 -6.86 -16.74 -5.57
CA ALA A 7 -7.59 -15.49 -5.59
C ALA A 7 -6.78 -14.46 -6.41
N PRO A 8 -7.34 -13.87 -7.49
CA PRO A 8 -6.59 -12.93 -8.32
C PRO A 8 -6.22 -11.73 -7.45
N MET A 9 -4.92 -11.50 -7.29
CA MET A 9 -4.42 -10.34 -6.58
C MET A 9 -4.92 -9.08 -7.28
N VAL A 10 -5.60 -8.21 -6.52
CA VAL A 10 -6.18 -6.99 -7.09
C VAL A 10 -5.27 -5.79 -6.87
N MET A 11 -4.32 -5.88 -5.94
CA MET A 11 -3.39 -4.83 -5.60
C MET A 11 -2.10 -5.41 -5.02
N SER A 12 -0.97 -4.85 -5.40
CA SER A 12 0.34 -5.19 -4.82
C SER A 12 1.00 -3.93 -4.27
N VAL A 13 1.67 -4.06 -3.13
CA VAL A 13 2.44 -2.98 -2.53
C VAL A 13 3.89 -3.40 -2.56
N ARG A 14 4.73 -2.58 -3.18
CA ARG A 14 6.14 -2.85 -3.41
C ARG A 14 6.99 -1.71 -2.84
N LYS A 15 8.25 -1.97 -2.54
CA LYS A 15 9.23 -0.91 -2.26
C LYS A 15 9.79 -0.37 -3.58
N MET A 16 10.45 0.80 -3.54
CA MET A 16 11.20 1.30 -4.71
C MET A 16 12.28 0.31 -5.18
N SER A 17 12.79 -0.54 -4.29
CA SER A 17 13.72 -1.61 -4.62
C SER A 17 13.11 -2.73 -5.46
N GLY A 18 11.80 -2.74 -5.69
CA GLY A 18 11.07 -3.79 -6.39
C GLY A 18 10.58 -4.94 -5.50
N GLU A 19 10.97 -4.96 -4.22
CA GLU A 19 10.53 -5.96 -3.24
C GLU A 19 9.03 -5.80 -2.94
N GLU A 20 8.26 -6.87 -3.10
CA GLU A 20 6.85 -6.90 -2.70
C GLU A 20 6.70 -7.05 -1.18
N VAL A 21 5.98 -6.12 -0.56
CA VAL A 21 5.81 -6.07 0.89
C VAL A 21 4.39 -6.43 1.34
N ALA A 22 3.41 -6.29 0.45
CA ALA A 22 2.05 -6.72 0.73
C ALA A 22 1.30 -7.00 -0.58
N GLY A 23 0.76 -8.19 -0.67
CA GLY A 23 -0.32 -8.53 -1.57
C GLY A 23 -1.68 -8.23 -0.95
N LEU A 24 -2.63 -7.75 -1.75
CA LEU A 24 -4.04 -7.63 -1.36
C LEU A 24 -4.90 -8.30 -2.43
N ASP A 25 -5.57 -9.38 -2.05
CA ASP A 25 -6.66 -9.94 -2.83
C ASP A 25 -7.97 -9.13 -2.66
N ALA A 26 -9.03 -9.55 -3.35
CA ALA A 26 -10.32 -8.84 -3.30
C ALA A 26 -10.95 -8.82 -1.89
N ALA A 27 -10.77 -9.88 -1.10
CA ALA A 27 -11.30 -10.00 0.25
C ALA A 27 -10.47 -9.16 1.24
N GLU A 28 -9.14 -9.19 1.14
CA GLU A 28 -8.26 -8.36 1.94
C GLU A 28 -8.47 -6.87 1.67
N LEU A 29 -8.70 -6.49 0.40
CA LEU A 29 -9.04 -5.11 0.06
C LEU A 29 -10.39 -4.70 0.67
N ALA A 30 -11.39 -5.57 0.65
CA ALA A 30 -12.68 -5.30 1.27
C ALA A 30 -12.54 -5.11 2.80
N ALA A 31 -11.76 -6.00 3.46
CA ALA A 31 -11.48 -5.90 4.88
C ALA A 31 -10.68 -4.63 5.25
N LEU A 32 -9.74 -4.22 4.38
CA LEU A 32 -9.02 -2.95 4.52
C LEU A 32 -9.99 -1.77 4.44
N VAL A 33 -10.88 -1.76 3.44
CA VAL A 33 -11.88 -0.70 3.26
C VAL A 33 -12.81 -0.62 4.47
N GLU A 34 -13.25 -1.74 5.01
CA GLU A 34 -14.10 -1.81 6.20
C GLU A 34 -13.38 -1.31 7.46
N SER A 35 -12.13 -1.73 7.67
CA SER A 35 -11.39 -1.45 8.92
C SER A 35 -10.70 -0.09 8.92
N TYR A 36 -10.20 0.38 7.77
CA TYR A 36 -9.35 1.56 7.65
C TYR A 36 -9.94 2.66 6.75
N GLY A 37 -11.01 2.36 6.02
CA GLY A 37 -11.71 3.26 5.10
C GLY A 37 -11.21 3.16 3.64
N ASP A 38 -12.11 3.42 2.68
CA ASP A 38 -11.79 3.49 1.24
C ASP A 38 -11.05 4.79 0.88
N SER A 39 -9.79 4.89 1.28
CA SER A 39 -8.91 6.02 0.98
C SER A 39 -7.44 5.63 0.99
N VAL A 40 -6.61 6.39 0.26
CA VAL A 40 -5.14 6.25 0.31
C VAL A 40 -4.62 6.39 1.74
N LEU A 41 -5.24 7.26 2.55
CA LEU A 41 -4.94 7.37 3.98
C LEU A 41 -5.22 6.05 4.74
N GLY A 42 -6.31 5.36 4.41
CA GLY A 42 -6.66 4.05 4.93
C GLY A 42 -5.58 3.02 4.62
N LEU A 43 -5.11 2.97 3.37
CA LEU A 43 -3.99 2.11 2.98
C LEU A 43 -2.70 2.46 3.75
N LYS A 44 -2.37 3.74 3.93
CA LYS A 44 -1.19 4.12 4.74
C LYS A 44 -1.30 3.68 6.20
N ARG A 45 -2.51 3.74 6.78
CA ARG A 45 -2.76 3.25 8.15
C ARG A 45 -2.58 1.74 8.23
N TYR A 46 -3.10 1.00 7.26
CA TYR A 46 -2.93 -0.43 7.13
C TYR A 46 -1.44 -0.80 7.00
N LEU A 47 -0.70 -0.15 6.10
CA LEU A 47 0.73 -0.38 5.91
C LEU A 47 1.56 -0.01 7.14
N ARG A 48 1.17 1.04 7.90
CA ARG A 48 1.79 1.35 9.20
C ARG A 48 1.63 0.17 10.16
N HIS A 49 0.44 -0.40 10.23
CA HIS A 49 0.16 -1.53 11.12
C HIS A 49 0.93 -2.80 10.68
N ARG A 50 0.97 -3.07 9.36
CA ARG A 50 1.61 -4.28 8.79
C ARG A 50 3.14 -4.20 8.75
N LEU A 51 3.71 -3.03 8.46
CA LEU A 51 5.15 -2.84 8.20
C LEU A 51 5.87 -2.01 9.27
N GLY A 52 5.15 -1.41 10.22
CA GLY A 52 5.73 -0.52 11.23
C GLY A 52 6.18 0.86 10.71
N VAL A 53 6.00 1.15 9.42
CA VAL A 53 6.44 2.42 8.81
C VAL A 53 5.44 3.54 9.15
N PRO A 54 5.87 4.67 9.76
CA PRO A 54 4.96 5.80 10.02
C PRO A 54 4.37 6.40 8.73
N ARG A 55 3.09 6.79 8.75
CA ARG A 55 2.37 7.31 7.56
C ARG A 55 3.06 8.48 6.85
N PHE A 56 3.71 9.37 7.59
CA PHE A 56 4.43 10.51 7.03
C PHE A 56 5.72 10.12 6.30
N ARG A 57 6.24 8.90 6.56
CA ARG A 57 7.35 8.27 5.83
C ARG A 57 6.87 7.30 4.75
N GLN A 58 5.57 7.37 4.41
CA GLN A 58 5.00 6.60 3.32
C GLN A 58 4.54 7.56 2.24
N GLN A 59 5.31 7.65 1.17
CA GLN A 59 4.81 8.15 -0.11
C GLN A 59 4.37 6.93 -0.91
N LEU A 60 3.16 6.97 -1.45
CA LEU A 60 2.57 5.91 -2.26
C LEU A 60 2.41 6.45 -3.68
N THR A 61 2.85 5.72 -4.70
CA THR A 61 2.65 6.06 -6.12
C THR A 61 1.95 4.90 -6.81
N ALA A 62 1.16 5.15 -7.84
CA ALA A 62 0.68 4.07 -8.71
C ALA A 62 1.76 3.70 -9.73
N GLN A 63 1.72 2.47 -10.26
CA GLN A 63 2.65 2.04 -11.30
C GLN A 63 2.50 2.90 -12.55
N GLY A 64 3.61 3.43 -13.06
CA GLY A 64 3.62 4.29 -14.24
C GLY A 64 3.17 5.74 -14.00
N GLU A 65 2.71 6.08 -12.79
CA GLU A 65 2.40 7.45 -12.39
C GLU A 65 3.62 8.07 -11.71
N SER A 66 3.95 9.31 -12.10
CA SER A 66 5.07 10.06 -11.49
C SER A 66 4.64 10.82 -10.23
N GLU A 67 3.34 11.01 -10.04
CA GLU A 67 2.79 11.73 -8.89
C GLU A 67 2.39 10.81 -7.73
N PRO A 68 2.63 11.23 -6.48
CA PRO A 68 2.15 10.50 -5.32
C PRO A 68 0.62 10.53 -5.23
N LEU A 69 0.06 9.40 -4.78
CA LEU A 69 -1.34 9.27 -4.45
C LEU A 69 -1.68 10.20 -3.28
N ARG A 70 -2.77 10.96 -3.44
CA ARG A 70 -3.27 11.88 -2.43
C ARG A 70 -4.13 11.14 -1.41
N ASP A 71 -3.95 11.47 -0.13
CA ASP A 71 -4.55 10.76 1.00
C ASP A 71 -6.10 10.72 0.97
N ASP A 72 -6.72 11.73 0.35
CA ASP A 72 -8.18 11.91 0.21
C ASP A 72 -8.78 11.13 -0.98
N ARG A 73 -7.95 10.57 -1.87
CA ARG A 73 -8.42 9.79 -3.02
C ARG A 73 -8.87 8.40 -2.57
N LYS A 74 -9.95 7.91 -3.17
CA LYS A 74 -10.48 6.56 -2.94
C LYS A 74 -9.55 5.51 -3.54
N LEU A 75 -9.32 4.41 -2.82
CA LEU A 75 -8.52 3.29 -3.32
C LEU A 75 -9.23 2.58 -4.46
N THR A 76 -10.55 2.44 -4.34
CA THR A 76 -11.39 1.79 -5.35
C THR A 76 -11.37 2.49 -6.71
N SER A 77 -11.08 3.80 -6.77
CA SER A 77 -10.90 4.52 -8.04
C SER A 77 -9.70 4.04 -8.84
N TYR A 78 -8.69 3.46 -8.18
CA TYR A 78 -7.51 2.90 -8.83
C TYR A 78 -7.69 1.43 -9.24
N ARG A 79 -8.68 0.73 -8.67
CA ARG A 79 -8.98 -0.68 -8.97
C ARG A 79 -9.36 -0.92 -10.44
N ALA A 80 -9.96 0.06 -11.09
CA ALA A 80 -10.37 -0.03 -12.50
C ALA A 80 -9.19 0.06 -13.49
N ARG A 81 -7.99 0.43 -13.05
CA ARG A 81 -6.83 0.73 -13.92
C ARG A 81 -5.79 -0.38 -14.05
N ALA A 82 -6.04 -1.57 -13.50
CA ALA A 82 -5.10 -2.69 -13.45
C ALA A 82 -3.88 -2.40 -12.56
N GLU A 83 -3.43 -3.44 -11.85
CA GLU A 83 -2.20 -3.53 -11.06
C GLU A 83 -1.77 -2.22 -10.39
N LEU A 84 -2.48 -1.82 -9.34
CA LEU A 84 -1.99 -0.76 -8.47
C LEU A 84 -0.77 -1.28 -7.70
N SER A 85 0.43 -1.10 -8.26
CA SER A 85 1.69 -1.32 -7.55
C SER A 85 2.03 -0.07 -6.77
N VAL A 86 1.86 -0.14 -5.45
CA VAL A 86 2.13 1.00 -4.57
C VAL A 86 3.58 1.00 -4.14
N VAL A 87 4.33 2.03 -4.52
CA VAL A 87 5.74 2.12 -4.14
C VAL A 87 5.94 2.88 -2.83
N ILE A 88 6.52 2.26 -1.81
CA ILE A 88 6.85 2.92 -0.53
C ILE A 88 8.24 3.56 -0.60
N LEU A 89 8.30 4.89 -0.50
CA LEU A 89 9.54 5.64 -0.27
C LEU A 89 9.78 5.80 1.24
N ASN A 90 10.61 4.93 1.82
CA ASN A 90 11.08 5.14 3.18
C ASN A 90 12.17 6.21 3.15
N TRP A 91 11.86 7.44 3.53
CA TRP A 91 12.92 8.37 3.96
C TRP A 91 13.45 7.85 5.28
N SER A 92 14.50 7.04 5.21
CA SER A 92 15.42 6.90 6.32
C SER A 92 15.91 8.32 6.62
N LEU A 93 15.50 8.91 7.75
CA LEU A 93 16.41 9.88 8.36
C LEU A 93 17.72 9.11 8.56
N PRO A 94 18.89 9.69 8.22
CA PRO A 94 20.15 9.07 8.58
C PRO A 94 20.05 8.73 10.06
N THR A 95 20.30 7.45 10.38
CA THR A 95 20.45 7.00 11.75
C THR A 95 21.34 8.04 12.42
N GLN A 96 20.83 8.75 13.42
CA GLN A 96 21.73 9.49 14.30
C GLN A 96 22.57 8.42 15.01
N GLU A 97 23.69 8.07 14.41
CA GLU A 97 24.88 7.77 15.19
C GLU A 97 25.25 9.02 15.99
N ALA A 98 25.77 8.81 17.20
CA ALA A 98 26.04 9.75 18.29
C ALA A 98 24.78 10.02 19.16
N TYR A 99 24.74 9.59 20.42
CA TYR A 99 25.77 9.74 21.46
C TYR A 99 25.76 8.59 22.48
#